data_AF-A0A9W7MMN2-F1
#
_entry.id   AF-A0A9W7MMN2-F1
#
_cell.length_a   1.000
_cell.length_b   1.000
_cell.length_c   1.000
_cell.angle_alpha   90.00
_cell.angle_beta   90.00
_cell.angle_gamma   90.00
#
_symmetry.space_group_name_H-M   'P 1'
#
loop_
_entity.id
_entity.type
_entity.pdbx_description
1 polymer ?
#
loop_
_entity_poly.entity_id
_entity_poly.type
_entity_poly.pdbx_seq_one_letter_code
_entity_poly.pdbx_strand_id
1 'polypeptide(L)'
;MRENKSETITVPPKIQKLERLQTIEKEHKDALQKAVSLNIPHAVPALSDEPIEIEETETEAAKTDNGDSLKAKPELSSRGTNWDELVHKLFKRSESGKLTLNKESNSTNTT
;
A
#
# COMPACT_ATOMS: atom_id res chain seq x y z
N MET A 1 10.28 35.45 -15.62
CA MET A 1 11.42 35.18 -14.72
C MET A 1 11.18 33.79 -14.13
N ARG A 2 11.89 32.75 -14.58
CA ARG A 2 11.71 31.38 -14.06
C ARG A 2 12.64 31.21 -12.87
N GLU A 3 12.04 31.00 -11.71
CA GLU A 3 12.74 30.70 -10.47
C GLU A 3 13.39 29.31 -10.60
N ASN A 4 14.71 29.28 -10.76
CA ASN A 4 15.52 28.07 -10.72
C ASN A 4 15.52 27.51 -9.29
N LYS A 5 14.61 26.57 -9.04
CA LYS A 5 14.57 25.77 -7.81
C LYS A 5 15.84 24.92 -7.77
N SER A 6 16.75 25.24 -6.86
CA SER A 6 17.93 24.44 -6.57
C SER A 6 17.47 23.08 -6.02
N GLU A 7 17.77 22.02 -6.78
CA GLU A 7 17.45 20.65 -6.43
C GLU A 7 18.35 20.19 -5.27
N THR A 8 17.75 19.88 -4.13
CA THR A 8 18.49 19.37 -2.96
C THR A 8 18.91 17.92 -3.22
N ILE A 9 20.19 17.71 -3.51
CA ILE A 9 20.78 16.37 -3.62
C ILE A 9 20.85 15.76 -2.22
N THR A 10 20.00 14.77 -1.94
CA THR A 10 19.99 14.04 -0.66
C THR A 10 20.62 12.67 -0.81
N VAL A 11 21.41 12.26 0.19
CA VAL A 11 21.99 10.92 0.29
C VAL A 11 21.02 10.04 1.09
N PRO A 12 20.69 8.83 0.62
CA PRO A 12 19.78 7.95 1.33
C PRO A 12 20.35 7.52 2.70
N PRO A 13 19.49 7.31 3.71
CA PRO A 13 19.95 6.90 5.02
C PRO A 13 20.59 5.50 4.96
N LYS A 14 21.67 5.30 5.73
CA LYS A 14 22.38 4.01 5.80
C LYS A 14 21.50 2.88 6.35
N ILE A 15 20.56 3.23 7.23
CA ILE A 15 19.59 2.31 7.83
C ILE A 15 18.21 2.82 7.42
N GLN A 16 17.51 2.04 6.59
CA GLN A 16 16.16 2.35 6.14
C GLN A 16 15.16 1.91 7.21
N LYS A 17 15.01 2.75 8.25
CA LYS A 17 14.00 2.56 9.29
C LYS A 17 13.14 3.81 9.43
N LEU A 18 11.87 3.60 9.75
CA LEU A 18 10.93 4.67 10.09
C LEU A 18 10.53 4.46 11.55
N GLU A 19 10.68 5.50 12.35
CA GLU A 19 10.27 5.52 13.75
C GLU A 19 9.17 6.57 13.90
N ARG A 20 8.11 6.23 14.62
CA ARG A 20 7.08 7.22 14.98
C ARG A 20 7.66 8.15 16.04
N LEU A 21 7.48 9.45 15.84
CA LEU A 21 7.96 10.47 16.79
C LEU A 21 6.96 10.75 17.91
N GLN A 22 5.68 10.41 17.71
CA GLN A 22 4.59 10.69 18.64
C GLN A 22 3.72 9.45 18.88
N THR A 23 2.81 9.56 19.85
CA THR A 23 1.84 8.50 20.13
C THR A 23 0.70 8.55 19.12
N ILE A 24 0.11 7.39 18.84
CA ILE A 24 -1.03 7.25 17.92
C ILE A 24 -2.19 8.16 18.35
N GLU A 25 -2.45 8.28 19.66
CA GLU A 25 -3.51 9.16 20.19
C GLU A 25 -3.27 10.63 19.82
N LYS A 26 -2.03 11.10 19.96
CA LYS A 26 -1.68 12.48 19.63
C LYS A 26 -1.77 12.75 18.12
N GLU A 27 -1.27 11.81 17.31
CA GLU A 27 -1.35 11.90 15.85
C GLU A 27 -2.82 11.89 15.36
N HIS A 28 -3.69 11.09 15.98
CA HIS A 28 -5.12 11.07 15.67
C HIS A 28 -5.80 12.41 15.95
N LYS A 29 -5.56 13.00 17.12
CA LYS A 29 -6.10 14.32 17.49
C LYS A 29 -5.61 15.42 16.52
N ASP A 30 -4.32 15.42 16.20
CA ASP A 30 -3.75 16.38 15.22
C ASP A 30 -4.36 16.21 13.82
N ALA A 31 -4.55 14.97 13.36
CA ALA A 31 -5.14 14.70 12.05
C ALA A 31 -6.58 15.24 11.94
N LEU A 32 -7.42 15.04 12.95
CA LEU A 32 -8.77 15.58 12.99
C LEU A 32 -8.76 17.12 12.96
N GLN A 33 -7.92 17.74 13.80
CA GLN A 33 -7.79 19.20 13.85
C GLN A 33 -7.33 19.79 12.51
N LYS A 34 -6.39 19.14 11.85
CA LYS A 34 -5.89 19.55 10.54
C LYS A 34 -6.94 19.38 9.44
N ALA A 35 -7.71 18.30 9.45
CA ALA A 35 -8.80 18.10 8.48
C ALA A 35 -9.84 19.21 8.57
N VAL A 36 -10.22 19.60 9.79
CA VAL A 36 -11.12 20.75 10.04
C VAL A 36 -10.49 22.06 9.56
N SER A 37 -9.21 22.29 9.90
CA SER A 37 -8.49 23.51 9.53
C SER A 37 -8.29 23.66 8.01
N LEU A 38 -8.21 22.55 7.28
CA LEU A 38 -8.14 22.51 5.82
C LEU A 38 -9.53 22.56 5.16
N ASN A 39 -10.60 22.76 5.94
CA ASN A 39 -11.99 22.79 5.47
C ASN A 39 -12.35 21.56 4.62
N ILE A 40 -11.82 20.39 4.98
CA ILE A 40 -12.14 19.14 4.29
C ILE A 40 -13.63 18.82 4.54
N PRO A 41 -14.42 18.51 3.49
CA PRO A 41 -15.83 18.16 3.65
C PRO A 41 -16.03 17.01 4.64
N HIS A 42 -17.08 17.09 5.46
CA HIS A 42 -17.40 16.09 6.49
C HIS A 42 -16.31 15.85 7.55
N ALA A 43 -15.35 16.78 7.72
CA ALA A 43 -14.38 16.69 8.79
C ALA A 43 -15.09 16.75 10.16
N VAL A 44 -14.98 15.66 10.93
CA VAL A 44 -15.50 15.60 12.29
C VAL A 44 -14.58 16.42 13.20
N PRO A 45 -15.09 17.45 13.88
CA PRO A 45 -14.29 18.21 14.82
C PRO A 45 -13.93 17.34 16.02
N ALA A 46 -12.67 17.44 16.47
CA ALA A 46 -12.20 16.82 17.70
C ALA A 46 -12.84 17.54 18.91
N LEU A 47 -14.13 17.31 19.15
CA LEU A 47 -14.87 17.82 20.29
C LEU A 47 -14.82 16.76 21.39
N SER A 48 -14.07 17.04 22.46
CA SER A 48 -13.97 16.29 23.72
C SER A 48 -13.14 14.99 23.69
N ASP A 49 -12.59 14.64 24.86
CA ASP A 49 -11.89 13.38 25.17
C ASP A 49 -12.86 12.18 25.34
N GLU A 50 -14.11 12.32 24.91
CA GLU A 50 -15.04 11.21 24.84
C GLU A 50 -14.67 10.27 23.68
N PRO A 51 -14.84 8.96 23.84
CA PRO A 51 -14.64 8.03 22.75
C PRO A 51 -15.55 8.47 21.61
N ILE A 52 -14.95 8.84 20.48
CA ILE A 52 -15.69 9.07 19.25
C ILE A 52 -16.25 7.71 18.87
N GLU A 53 -17.50 7.45 19.24
CA GLU A 53 -18.31 6.40 18.64
C GLU A 53 -18.49 6.82 17.18
N ILE A 54 -17.53 6.43 16.35
CA ILE A 54 -17.75 6.33 14.92
C ILE A 54 -18.85 5.28 14.76
N GLU A 55 -20.12 5.71 14.78
CA GLU A 55 -21.09 5.00 13.99
C GLU A 55 -20.51 4.99 12.58
N GLU A 56 -20.01 3.83 12.16
CA GLU A 56 -19.75 3.50 10.77
C GLU A 56 -21.08 3.65 10.03
N THR A 57 -21.50 4.90 9.80
CA THR A 57 -22.42 5.22 8.73
C THR A 57 -21.59 4.99 7.48
N GLU A 58 -21.61 3.73 7.08
CA GLU A 58 -21.26 3.22 5.77
C GLU A 58 -21.97 4.11 4.74
N THR A 59 -21.34 5.25 4.40
CA THR A 59 -21.84 6.12 3.34
C THR A 59 -21.57 5.39 2.04
N GLU A 60 -22.58 4.62 1.65
CA GLU A 60 -22.83 4.03 0.35
C GLU A 60 -21.59 3.46 -0.33
N ALA A 61 -21.30 2.20 0.01
CA ALA A 61 -20.93 1.27 -1.04
C ALA A 61 -21.86 1.50 -2.23
N ALA A 62 -21.29 1.86 -3.38
CA ALA A 62 -22.01 2.08 -4.62
C ALA A 62 -23.09 1.02 -4.77
N LYS A 63 -24.35 1.47 -4.74
CA LYS A 63 -25.55 0.69 -5.00
C LYS A 63 -25.38 -0.02 -6.33
N THR A 64 -24.94 -1.27 -6.28
CA THR A 64 -24.89 -2.13 -7.46
C THR A 64 -26.29 -2.64 -7.68
N ASP A 65 -26.81 -2.26 -8.83
CA ASP A 65 -28.13 -2.58 -9.36
C ASP A 65 -28.42 -4.09 -9.30
N ASN A 66 -29.65 -4.41 -8.96
CA ASN A 66 -30.12 -5.75 -8.65
C ASN A 66 -30.64 -6.40 -9.95
N GLY A 67 -29.89 -7.35 -10.53
CA GLY A 67 -30.37 -8.08 -11.71
C GLY A 67 -29.42 -9.17 -12.23
N ASP A 68 -29.76 -10.41 -11.91
CA ASP A 68 -29.53 -11.64 -12.72
C ASP A 68 -28.16 -11.82 -13.39
N SER A 69 -27.28 -12.65 -12.81
CA SER A 69 -26.68 -13.76 -13.56
C SER A 69 -25.82 -14.65 -12.66
N LEU A 70 -26.11 -15.95 -12.71
CA LEU A 70 -25.26 -17.04 -12.28
C LEU A 70 -23.82 -16.85 -12.77
N LYS A 71 -22.87 -16.79 -11.83
CA LYS A 71 -21.59 -17.50 -11.92
C LYS A 71 -20.89 -17.40 -10.58
N ALA A 72 -20.78 -18.55 -9.92
CA ALA A 72 -19.75 -18.79 -8.93
C ALA A 72 -18.43 -18.24 -9.48
N LYS A 73 -17.94 -17.12 -8.93
CA LYS A 73 -16.54 -16.77 -9.12
C LYS A 73 -15.77 -17.88 -8.40
N PRO A 74 -14.83 -18.56 -9.08
CA PRO A 74 -13.92 -19.41 -8.34
C PRO A 74 -13.30 -18.51 -7.27
N GLU A 75 -13.24 -19.00 -6.03
CA GLU A 75 -12.31 -18.44 -5.06
C GLU A 75 -10.99 -18.32 -5.82
N LEU A 76 -10.63 -17.10 -6.21
CA LEU A 76 -9.29 -16.81 -6.69
C LEU A 76 -8.47 -17.02 -5.45
N SER A 77 -8.04 -18.26 -5.28
CA SER A 77 -7.24 -18.74 -4.19
C SER A 77 -6.21 -17.66 -3.96
N SER A 78 -6.39 -16.89 -2.90
CA SER A 78 -5.41 -15.93 -2.41
C SER A 78 -4.25 -16.70 -1.76
N ARG A 79 -3.90 -17.85 -2.35
CA ARG A 79 -2.65 -18.55 -2.12
C ARG A 79 -1.62 -17.67 -2.81
N GLY A 80 -1.25 -16.63 -2.07
CA GLY A 80 -0.26 -15.64 -2.46
C GLY A 80 0.90 -16.35 -3.13
N THR A 81 1.40 -15.77 -4.22
CA THR A 81 2.49 -16.36 -4.96
C THR A 81 3.64 -16.61 -3.99
N ASN A 82 4.01 -17.88 -3.84
CA ASN A 82 5.12 -18.26 -2.98
C ASN A 82 6.40 -17.68 -3.61
N TRP A 83 6.95 -16.65 -2.97
CA TRP A 83 8.13 -15.95 -3.47
C TRP A 83 9.36 -16.87 -3.53
N ASP A 84 9.47 -17.85 -2.62
CA ASP A 84 10.57 -18.81 -2.64
C ASP A 84 10.51 -19.69 -3.90
N GLU A 85 9.32 -20.17 -4.27
CA GLU A 85 9.10 -20.96 -5.48
C GLU A 85 9.47 -20.16 -6.75
N LEU A 86 9.08 -18.88 -6.80
CA LEU A 86 9.44 -17.96 -7.89
C LEU A 86 10.96 -17.79 -8.00
N VAL A 87 11.65 -17.61 -6.88
CA VAL A 87 13.11 -17.46 -6.83
C VAL A 87 13.80 -18.74 -7.31
N HIS A 88 13.33 -19.91 -6.89
CA HIS A 88 13.87 -21.19 -7.35
C HIS A 88 13.65 -21.44 -8.85
N LYS A 89 12.54 -20.97 -9.42
CA LYS A 89 12.26 -21.07 -10.86
C LYS A 89 13.14 -20.13 -11.70
N LEU A 90 13.40 -18.92 -11.21
CA LEU A 90 14.15 -17.91 -11.96
C LEU A 90 15.66 -18.01 -11.77
N PHE A 91 16.14 -18.58 -10.66
CA PHE A 91 17.56 -18.59 -10.32
C PHE A 91 18.09 -19.98 -9.97
N LYS A 92 19.32 -20.27 -10.39
CA LYS A 92 20.13 -21.43 -9.98
C LYS A 92 21.22 -20.99 -9.01
N ARG A 93 21.51 -21.83 -8.02
CA ARG A 93 22.61 -21.63 -7.08
C ARG A 93 23.90 -22.18 -7.68
N SER A 94 24.93 -21.33 -7.82
CA SER A 94 26.26 -21.74 -8.23
C SER A 94 26.98 -22.51 -7.12
N GLU A 95 28.08 -23.19 -7.43
CA GLU A 95 28.93 -23.89 -6.45
C GLU A 95 29.42 -22.98 -5.31
N SER A 96 29.71 -21.71 -5.61
CA SER A 96 30.03 -20.67 -4.63
C SER A 96 28.85 -20.23 -3.74
N GLY A 97 27.64 -20.74 -3.97
CA GLY A 97 26.45 -20.29 -3.27
C GLY A 97 25.93 -18.93 -3.74
N LYS A 98 26.11 -18.53 -5.01
CA LYS A 98 25.52 -17.29 -5.55
C LYS A 98 24.33 -17.62 -6.47
N LEU A 99 23.28 -16.81 -6.45
CA LEU A 99 22.15 -16.98 -7.37
C LEU A 99 22.51 -16.41 -8.75
N THR A 100 22.26 -17.20 -9.78
CA THR A 100 22.49 -16.87 -11.19
C THR A 100 21.20 -17.09 -11.97
N LEU A 101 20.87 -16.20 -12.90
CA LEU A 101 19.60 -16.25 -13.64
C LEU A 101 19.55 -17.48 -14.54
N ASN A 102 18.42 -18.18 -14.55
CA ASN A 102 18.17 -19.28 -15.45
C ASN A 102 18.00 -18.75 -16.87
N LYS A 103 19.05 -18.87 -17.70
CA LYS A 103 19.04 -18.38 -19.09
C LYS A 103 18.03 -19.10 -19.99
N GLU A 104 17.49 -20.22 -19.54
CA GLU A 104 16.53 -21.08 -20.25
C GLU A 104 15.05 -20.69 -20.06
N SER A 105 14.72 -19.76 -19.15
CA SER A 105 13.31 -19.38 -18.87
C SER A 105 12.71 -18.35 -19.84
N ASN A 106 13.46 -17.87 -20.83
CA ASN A 106 13.01 -16.87 -21.81
C ASN A 106 12.86 -17.40 -23.25
N SER A 107 12.95 -18.71 -23.50
CA SER A 107 12.68 -19.26 -24.84
C SER A 107 11.22 -19.66 -24.99
N THR A 108 10.33 -18.69 -25.21
CA THR A 108 9.01 -18.96 -25.80
C THR A 108 8.94 -18.41 -27.22
N ASN A 109 9.27 -19.31 -28.14
CA ASN A 109 8.63 -19.59 -29.43
C ASN A 109 8.61 -18.46 -30.48
N THR A 110 9.61 -18.50 -31.36
CA THR A 110 9.50 -17.99 -32.74
C THR A 110 8.95 -19.13 -33.61
N THR A 111 7.75 -18.96 -34.15
CA THR A 111 7.21 -19.71 -35.29
C THR A 111 6.52 -18.71 -36.22
#